data_AF-A0A958UIS9-F1
#
_entry.id   AF-A0A958UIS9-F1
#
_cell.length_a   1.000
_cell.length_b   1.000
_cell.length_c   1.000
_cell.angle_alpha   90.00
_cell.angle_beta   90.00
_cell.angle_gamma   90.00
#
_symmetry.space_group_name_H-M   'P 1'
#
loop_
_entity.id
_entity.type
_entity.pdbx_description
1 polymer ?
#
loop_
_entity_poly.entity_id
_entity_poly.type
_entity_poly.pdbx_seq_one_letter_code
_entity_poly.pdbx_strand_id
1 'polypeptide(L)' 'MKKILNRLINHEQLSKEEARTVLVNISEGKYNQSQIAAFLTVYMMRNVSL' A
#
# COMPACT_ATOMS: atom_id res chain seq x y z
N MET A 1 -4.46 -2.73 -6.54
CA MET A 1 -3.82 -3.26 -5.32
C MET A 1 -2.76 -4.34 -5.57
N LYS A 2 -3.04 -5.42 -6.34
CA LYS A 2 -2.10 -6.55 -6.54
C LYS A 2 -0.66 -6.15 -6.92
N LYS A 3 -0.48 -5.24 -7.89
CA LYS A 3 0.86 -4.76 -8.30
C LYS A 3 1.62 -4.06 -7.17
N ILE A 4 0.91 -3.27 -6.37
CA ILE A 4 1.48 -2.55 -5.22
C ILE A 4 1.88 -3.55 -4.14
N LEU A 5 1.01 -4.51 -3.80
CA LEU A 5 1.34 -5.57 -2.85
C LEU A 5 2.57 -6.37 -3.28
N ASN A 6 2.69 -6.75 -4.56
CA ASN A 6 3.87 -7.47 -5.04
C ASN A 6 5.16 -6.66 -4.89
N ARG A 7 5.15 -5.38 -5.26
CA ARG A 7 6.30 -4.47 -5.05
C ARG A 7 6.66 -4.37 -3.58
N LEU A 8 5.64 -4.19 -2.75
CA LEU A 8 5.77 -4.12 -1.31
C LEU A 8 6.35 -5.42 -0.71
N ILE A 9 5.91 -6.60 -1.16
CA ILE A 9 6.47 -7.90 -0.73
C ILE A 9 7.94 -8.03 -1.18
N ASN A 10 8.30 -7.49 -2.33
CA ASN A 10 9.69 -7.45 -2.83
C ASN A 10 10.57 -6.39 -2.14
N HIS A 11 10.14 -5.85 -0.99
CA HIS A 11 10.82 -4.79 -0.24
C HIS A 11 10.97 -3.45 -0.98
N GLU A 12 10.33 -3.27 -2.15
CA GLU A 12 10.37 -1.99 -2.85
C GLU A 12 9.58 -0.92 -2.08
N GLN A 13 10.10 0.31 -2.11
CA GLN A 13 9.43 1.48 -1.55
C GLN A 13 8.46 2.07 -2.58
N LEU A 14 7.39 2.69 -2.08
CA LEU A 14 6.49 3.50 -2.89
C LEU A 14 7.00 4.93 -2.92
N SER A 15 6.88 5.59 -4.07
CA SER A 15 7.09 7.04 -4.11
C SER A 15 5.99 7.76 -3.32
N LYS A 16 6.23 9.04 -3.01
CA LYS A 16 5.26 9.89 -2.31
C LYS A 16 3.94 10.01 -3.10
N GLU A 17 4.03 10.10 -4.43
CA GLU A 17 2.90 10.18 -5.35
C GLU A 17 2.11 8.86 -5.37
N GLU A 18 2.81 7.73 -5.35
CA GLU A 18 2.20 6.40 -5.32
C GLU A 18 1.47 6.16 -4.00
N ALA A 19 2.11 6.49 -2.88
CA ALA A 19 1.52 6.38 -1.55
C ALA A 19 0.26 7.27 -1.45
N ARG A 20 0.33 8.51 -1.93
CA ARG A 20 -0.83 9.42 -1.99
C ARG A 20 -1.97 8.82 -2.81
N THR A 21 -1.66 8.30 -3.99
CA THR A 21 -2.65 7.69 -4.89
C THR A 21 -3.35 6.50 -4.24
N VAL A 22 -2.61 5.66 -3.51
CA VAL A 22 -3.19 4.55 -2.76
C VAL A 22 -4.15 5.04 -1.70
N LEU A 23 -3.75 6.02 -0.88
CA LEU A 23 -4.59 6.57 0.19
C LEU A 23 -5.87 7.22 -0.37
N VAL A 24 -5.78 7.97 -1.47
CA VAL A 24 -6.96 8.53 -2.16
C VAL A 24 -7.89 7.42 -2.62
N ASN A 25 -7.36 6.40 -3.30
CA ASN A 25 -8.17 5.28 -3.78
C ASN A 25 -8.81 4.48 -2.62
N ILE A 26 -8.15 4.38 -1.46
CA ILE A 26 -8.75 3.80 -0.23
C ILE A 26 -9.94 4.66 0.21
N SER A 27 -9.77 5.99 0.29
CA SER A 27 -10.82 6.91 0.71
C SER A 27 -12.03 6.94 -0.23
N GLU A 28 -11.81 6.70 -1.53
CA GLU A 28 -12.86 6.60 -2.55
C GLU A 28 -13.54 5.21 -2.59
N GLY A 29 -13.16 4.27 -1.72
CA GLY A 29 -13.75 2.94 -1.67
C GLY A 29 -13.37 2.03 -2.85
N LYS A 30 -12.31 2.35 -3.60
CA LYS A 30 -11.86 1.54 -4.77
C LYS A 30 -11.20 0.22 -4.38
N TYR A 31 -10.96 -0.01 -3.09
CA TYR A 31 -10.38 -1.25 -2.57
C TYR A 31 -11.28 -1.86 -1.50
N ASN A 32 -11.36 -3.19 -1.50
CA ASN A 32 -12.10 -3.91 -0.48
C ASN A 32 -11.29 -4.01 0.83
N GLN A 33 -11.98 -4.39 1.90
CA GLN A 33 -11.39 -4.49 3.24
C GLN A 33 -10.20 -5.46 3.29
N SER A 34 -10.26 -6.60 2.58
CA SER A 34 -9.16 -7.57 2.52
C SER A 34 -7.90 -6.99 1.86
N GLN A 35 -8.07 -6.19 0.81
CA GLN A 35 -6.98 -5.50 0.10
C GLN A 35 -6.33 -4.42 0.95
N ILE A 36 -7.14 -3.67 1.71
CA ILE A 36 -6.66 -2.65 2.64
C ILE A 36 -5.88 -3.31 3.79
N ALA A 37 -6.43 -4.37 4.38
CA ALA A 37 -5.76 -5.14 5.43
C ALA A 37 -4.41 -5.68 4.96
N ALA A 38 -4.35 -6.31 3.78
CA ALA A 38 -3.10 -6.81 3.21
C ALA A 38 -2.07 -5.68 2.98
N PHE A 39 -2.51 -4.51 2.50
CA PHE A 39 -1.63 -3.37 2.29
C PHE A 39 -1.03 -2.87 3.62
N LEU A 40 -1.87 -2.70 4.65
CA LEU A 40 -1.42 -2.27 5.97
C LEU A 40 -0.46 -3.29 6.61
N THR A 41 -0.74 -4.58 6.51
CA THR A 41 0.15 -5.63 7.03
C THR A 41 1.55 -5.55 6.40
N VAL A 42 1.63 -5.53 5.06
CA VAL A 42 2.94 -5.50 4.36
C VAL A 42 3.65 -4.15 4.56
N TYR A 43 2.90 -3.07 4.82
CA TYR A 43 3.46 -1.76 5.16
C TYR A 43 4.05 -1.75 6.59
N MET A 44 3.32 -2.29 7.58
CA MET A 44 3.76 -2.34 8.99
C MET A 44 4.92 -3.32 9.25
N MET A 45 5.10 -4.34 8.40
CA MET A 45 6.23 -5.27 8.47
C MET A 45 7.58 -4.61 8.08
N ARG A 46 7.57 -3.38 7.61
CA ARG A 46 8.77 -2.63 7.23
C ARG A 46 8.92 -1.38 8.08
N ASN A 47 10.17 -1.01 8.36
CA ASN A 47 10.45 0.26 9.01
C ASN A 47 9.94 1.40 8.13
N VAL A 48 9.17 2.31 8.72
CA VAL A 48 8.73 3.53 8.06
C VAL A 48 9.97 4.38 7.80
N SER A 49 10.40 4.43 6.55
CA SER A 49 11.47 5.34 6.13
C SER A 49 10.87 6.72 5.92
N LEU A 50 11.45 7.72 6.57
CA LEU A 50 11.12 9.14 6.46
C LEU A 50 11.60 9.73 5.12
#